data_AF-A0A127F931-F1
#
_entry.id   AF-A0A127F931-F1
#
_cell.length_a   1.000
_cell.length_b   1.000
_cell.length_c   1.000
_cell.angle_alpha   90.00
_cell.angle_beta   90.00
_cell.angle_gamma   90.00
#
_symmetry.space_group_name_H-M   'P 1'
#
loop_
_entity.id
_entity.type
_entity.pdbx_description
1 polymer ?
#
loop_
_entity_poly.entity_id
_entity_poly.type
_entity_poly.pdbx_seq_one_letter_code
_entity_poly.pdbx_strand_id
1 'polypeptide(L)'
;MSGDSFQVQFHPRLGIVIYDPVAQMGLAREQMRLFKLGAMSASTFVRSIVSKDIVACEDQTMAEHADEVDAYRTARSRRRKPYCEQCRRHFGSVDFTVCGECHAIRCTCGTCGCASSSRRRKAA
;
A
#
# COMPACT_ATOMS: atom_id res chain seq x y z
N MET A 1 6.40 13.06 17.21
CA MET A 1 6.25 12.03 16.16
C MET A 1 4.89 12.26 15.51
N SER A 2 4.83 12.76 14.28
CA SER A 2 3.56 12.85 13.56
C SER A 2 3.11 11.44 13.28
N GLY A 3 2.04 10.99 13.94
CA GLY A 3 1.47 9.66 13.73
C GLY A 3 1.19 9.45 12.25
N ASP A 4 1.52 8.27 11.74
CA ASP A 4 1.18 7.92 10.36
C ASP A 4 -0.31 8.11 10.14
N SER A 5 -0.70 8.64 8.98
CA SER A 5 -2.12 8.80 8.62
C SER A 5 -2.81 7.48 8.27
N PHE A 6 -2.11 6.35 8.40
CA PHE A 6 -2.63 5.00 8.21
C PHE A 6 -2.59 4.22 9.53
N GLN A 7 -3.42 3.19 9.63
CA GLN A 7 -3.54 2.34 10.82
C GLN A 7 -3.00 0.95 10.50
N VAL A 8 -2.12 0.43 11.38
CA VAL A 8 -1.63 -0.95 11.33
C VAL A 8 -2.52 -1.79 12.24
N GLN A 9 -3.05 -2.88 11.70
CA GLN A 9 -4.03 -3.73 12.35
C GLN A 9 -3.73 -5.21 12.07
N PHE A 10 -4.30 -6.10 12.88
CA PHE A 10 -4.22 -7.54 12.66
C PHE A 10 -5.55 -8.10 12.20
N HIS A 11 -5.51 -9.07 11.29
CA HIS A 11 -6.66 -9.88 10.89
C HIS A 11 -6.24 -11.36 10.84
N PRO A 12 -6.99 -12.29 11.47
CA PRO A 12 -6.56 -13.67 11.70
C PRO A 12 -6.21 -14.46 10.43
N ARG A 13 -6.87 -14.16 9.30
CA ARG A 13 -6.58 -14.80 8.00
C ARG A 13 -5.64 -14.03 7.08
N LEU A 14 -5.50 -12.72 7.28
CA LEU A 14 -4.73 -11.86 6.36
C LEU A 14 -3.37 -11.48 6.96
N GLY A 15 -3.16 -11.76 8.25
CA GLY A 15 -2.01 -11.30 9.02
C GLY A 15 -2.11 -9.81 9.30
N ILE A 16 -0.96 -9.15 9.31
CA ILE A 16 -0.88 -7.71 9.52
C ILE A 16 -1.30 -6.96 8.25
N VAL A 17 -2.23 -6.04 8.44
CA VAL A 17 -2.82 -5.22 7.40
C VAL A 17 -2.71 -3.75 7.75
N ILE A 18 -2.59 -2.91 6.72
CA ILE A 18 -2.61 -1.47 6.83
C ILE A 18 -3.90 -0.94 6.20
N TYR A 19 -4.65 -0.19 6.99
CA TYR A 19 -5.73 0.67 6.51
C TYR A 19 -5.18 2.07 6.26
N ASP A 20 -5.09 2.47 4.99
CA ASP A 20 -4.70 3.83 4.58
C ASP A 20 -5.92 4.56 4.01
N PRO A 21 -6.39 5.66 4.64
CA PRO A 21 -7.50 6.47 4.14
C PRO A 21 -7.30 6.94 2.69
N VAL A 22 -6.07 7.22 2.28
CA VAL A 22 -5.74 7.65 0.91
C VAL A 22 -5.95 6.52 -0.10
N ALA A 23 -5.81 5.26 0.35
CA ALA A 23 -6.01 4.07 -0.47
C ALA A 23 -7.49 3.65 -0.59
N GLN A 24 -8.44 4.42 -0.04
CA GLN A 24 -9.87 4.09 -0.12
C GLN A 24 -10.62 4.83 -1.24
N MET A 25 -9.91 5.60 -2.07
CA MET A 25 -10.55 6.44 -3.09
C MET A 25 -11.29 5.59 -4.12
N GLY A 26 -12.51 6.02 -4.47
CA GLY A 26 -13.31 5.38 -5.53
C GLY A 26 -13.85 3.99 -5.18
N LEU A 27 -13.76 3.55 -3.92
CA LEU A 27 -14.42 2.34 -3.45
C LEU A 27 -15.89 2.59 -3.15
N ALA A 28 -16.72 1.59 -3.41
CA ALA A 28 -18.09 1.56 -2.90
C ALA A 28 -18.09 1.49 -1.36
N ARG A 29 -19.19 1.88 -0.70
CA ARG A 29 -19.26 1.92 0.77
C ARG A 29 -19.10 0.54 1.40
N GLU A 30 -19.49 -0.49 0.65
CA GLU A 30 -19.43 -1.90 1.00
C GLU A 30 -18.02 -2.49 0.80
N GLN A 31 -17.10 -1.72 0.23
CA GLN A 31 -15.73 -2.15 -0.04
C GLN A 31 -14.72 -1.45 0.88
N MET A 32 -13.58 -2.10 1.06
CA MET A 32 -12.44 -1.57 1.79
C MET A 32 -11.17 -2.13 1.19
N ARG A 33 -10.15 -1.29 1.01
CA ARG A 33 -8.83 -1.73 0.55
C ARG A 33 -7.89 -1.83 1.73
N LEU A 34 -7.23 -2.97 1.86
CA LEU A 34 -6.24 -3.23 2.90
C LEU A 34 -4.91 -3.60 2.24
N PHE A 35 -3.81 -3.08 2.77
CA PHE A 35 -2.47 -3.47 2.37
C PHE A 35 -1.98 -4.59 3.29
N LYS A 36 -1.76 -5.78 2.74
CA LYS A 36 -1.26 -6.95 3.49
C LYS A 36 0.26 -6.89 3.53
N LEU A 37 0.85 -6.79 4.73
CA LEU A 37 2.30 -6.70 4.91
C LEU A 37 3.01 -7.95 4.37
N GLY A 38 2.57 -9.16 4.74
CA GLY A 38 3.22 -10.40 4.31
C GLY A 38 3.25 -10.63 2.79
N ALA A 39 2.36 -9.96 2.04
CA ALA A 39 2.34 -10.02 0.57
C ALA A 39 2.86 -8.74 -0.11
N MET A 40 3.18 -7.69 0.67
CA MET A 40 3.51 -6.35 0.20
C MET A 40 2.54 -5.85 -0.90
N SER A 41 1.25 -6.07 -0.70
CA SER A 41 0.20 -5.82 -1.70
C SER A 41 -1.09 -5.27 -1.09
N ALA A 42 -1.70 -4.30 -1.75
CA ALA A 42 -3.06 -3.85 -1.50
C ALA A 42 -4.07 -4.74 -2.23
N SER A 43 -5.17 -5.07 -1.56
CA SER A 43 -6.30 -5.79 -2.14
C SER A 43 -7.60 -5.19 -1.65
N THR A 44 -8.63 -5.20 -2.50
CA THR A 44 -9.98 -4.74 -2.16
C THR A 44 -10.82 -5.91 -1.63
N PHE A 45 -11.54 -5.66 -0.54
CA PHE A 45 -12.37 -6.64 0.17
C PHE A 45 -13.78 -6.11 0.39
N VAL A 46 -14.72 -7.01 0.66
CA VAL A 46 -16.05 -6.63 1.17
C VAL A 46 -15.90 -6.26 2.64
N ARG A 47 -16.23 -5.00 2.97
CA ARG A 47 -16.04 -4.40 4.29
C ARG A 47 -16.71 -5.20 5.40
N SER A 48 -17.96 -5.60 5.22
CA SER A 48 -18.74 -6.32 6.24
C SER A 48 -18.20 -7.71 6.59
N ILE A 49 -17.35 -8.27 5.72
CA ILE A 49 -16.68 -9.54 5.95
C ILE A 49 -15.41 -9.31 6.77
N VAL A 50 -14.54 -8.39 6.32
CA VAL A 50 -13.21 -8.22 6.95
C VAL A 50 -13.25 -7.39 8.22
N SER A 51 -14.12 -6.39 8.33
CA SER A 51 -14.06 -5.41 9.42
C SER A 51 -14.40 -5.99 10.80
N LYS A 52 -15.06 -7.14 10.85
CA LYS A 52 -15.46 -7.80 12.10
C LYS A 52 -14.28 -8.46 12.81
N ASP A 53 -13.27 -8.86 12.05
CA ASP A 53 -12.12 -9.64 12.54
C ASP A 53 -10.84 -8.79 12.61
N ILE A 54 -10.94 -7.48 12.35
CA ILE A 54 -9.83 -6.53 12.45
C ILE A 54 -9.69 -6.07 13.89
N VAL A 55 -8.50 -6.24 14.45
CA VAL A 55 -8.16 -5.82 15.81
C VAL A 55 -6.88 -4.98 15.82
N ALA A 56 -6.64 -4.27 16.92
CA ALA A 56 -5.38 -3.58 17.14
C ALA A 56 -4.21 -4.58 17.13
N CYS A 57 -3.10 -4.18 16.54
CA CYS A 57 -1.89 -4.99 16.56
C CYS A 57 -1.22 -4.89 17.94
N GLU A 58 -0.73 -6.01 18.47
CA GLU A 58 0.09 -6.03 19.68
C GLU A 58 1.46 -5.40 19.40
N ASP A 59 2.05 -4.76 20.42
CA ASP A 59 3.31 -4.03 20.29
C ASP A 59 4.47 -4.91 19.81
N GLN A 60 4.52 -6.16 20.28
CA GLN A 60 5.55 -7.13 19.86
C GLN A 60 5.44 -7.46 18.38
N THR A 61 4.24 -7.80 17.90
CA THR A 61 4.01 -8.10 16.49
C THR A 61 4.26 -6.88 15.60
N MET A 62 3.96 -5.68 16.10
CA MET A 62 4.27 -4.44 15.39
C MET A 62 5.79 -4.22 15.28
N ALA A 63 6.56 -4.55 16.32
CA ALA A 63 8.02 -4.48 16.29
C ALA A 63 8.64 -5.50 15.32
N GLU A 64 8.09 -6.71 15.25
CA GLU A 64 8.55 -7.76 14.32
C GLU A 64 8.36 -7.37 12.84
N HIS A 65 7.37 -6.53 12.54
CA HIS A 65 7.06 -6.07 11.18
C HIS A 65 7.42 -4.61 10.94
N ALA A 66 8.31 -4.02 11.76
CA ALA A 66 8.68 -2.62 11.66
C ALA A 66 9.28 -2.25 10.29
N ASP A 67 10.08 -3.16 9.72
CA ASP A 67 10.74 -2.94 8.43
C ASP A 67 9.75 -2.92 7.26
N GLU A 68 8.74 -3.80 7.26
CA GLU A 68 7.71 -3.83 6.20
C GLU A 68 6.75 -2.65 6.32
N VAL A 69 6.42 -2.23 7.55
CA VAL A 69 5.67 -0.99 7.80
C VAL A 69 6.46 0.21 7.29
N ASP A 70 7.76 0.28 7.55
CA ASP A 70 8.60 1.37 7.05
C ASP A 70 8.77 1.33 5.53
N ALA A 71 8.84 0.13 4.93
CA ALA A 71 8.83 -0.04 3.48
C ALA A 71 7.53 0.49 2.86
N TYR A 72 6.36 0.24 3.48
CA TYR A 72 5.09 0.82 3.05
C TYR A 72 5.10 2.36 3.20
N ARG A 73 5.56 2.87 4.34
CA ARG A 73 5.68 4.31 4.61
C ARG A 73 6.57 5.00 3.57
N THR A 74 7.71 4.40 3.26
CA THR A 74 8.66 4.86 2.25
C THR A 74 8.06 4.82 0.84
N ALA A 75 7.36 3.74 0.48
CA ALA A 75 6.70 3.63 -0.82
C ALA A 75 5.62 4.70 -1.01
N ARG A 76 4.92 5.05 0.08
CA ARG A 76 3.90 6.10 0.14
C ARG A 76 4.50 7.49 -0.02
N SER A 77 5.65 7.78 0.60
CA SER A 77 6.32 9.09 0.57
C SER A 77 7.15 9.33 -0.70
N ARG A 78 7.69 8.27 -1.33
CA ARG A 78 8.45 8.36 -2.59
C ARG A 78 7.61 8.78 -3.80
N ARG A 79 6.29 8.86 -3.66
CA ARG A 79 5.38 9.30 -4.72
C ARG A 79 5.51 10.80 -4.97
N ARG A 80 6.06 11.17 -6.13
CA ARG A 80 6.00 12.56 -6.64
C ARG A 80 4.61 12.95 -7.14
N LYS A 81 3.87 11.98 -7.69
CA LYS A 81 2.52 12.17 -8.25
C LYS A 81 1.58 11.12 -7.64
N PRO A 82 0.30 11.46 -7.44
CA PRO A 82 -0.64 10.55 -6.82
C PRO A 82 -1.23 9.52 -7.81
N TYR A 83 -0.80 9.54 -9.07
CA TYR A 83 -1.25 8.65 -10.14
C TYR A 83 -0.07 7.97 -10.86
N CYS A 84 -0.35 6.84 -11.50
CA CYS A 84 0.60 6.15 -12.36
C CYS A 84 0.86 6.96 -13.65
N GLU A 85 2.12 7.18 -14.01
CA GLU A 85 2.47 7.95 -15.22
C GLU A 85 2.14 7.21 -16.53
N GLN A 86 1.94 5.88 -16.48
CA GLN A 86 1.64 5.06 -17.65
C GLN A 86 0.14 4.89 -17.87
N CYS A 87 -0.59 4.33 -16.91
CA CYS A 87 -2.03 4.08 -17.06
C CYS A 87 -2.92 5.21 -16.51
N ARG A 88 -2.32 6.28 -15.95
CA ARG A 88 -2.99 7.47 -15.39
C ARG A 88 -3.97 7.21 -14.25
N ARG A 89 -4.06 5.97 -13.74
CA ARG A 89 -4.90 5.64 -12.58
C ARG A 89 -4.32 6.18 -11.29
N HIS A 90 -5.18 6.67 -10.40
CA HIS A 90 -4.78 7.15 -9.08
C HIS A 90 -4.34 5.96 -8.21
N PHE A 91 -3.21 6.05 -7.50
CA PHE A 91 -2.73 4.95 -6.65
C PHE A 91 -3.67 4.67 -5.48
N GLY A 92 -4.40 5.69 -5.05
CA GLY A 92 -5.45 5.54 -4.04
C GLY A 92 -6.72 4.83 -4.52
N SER A 93 -6.88 4.63 -5.84
CA SER A 93 -8.10 4.06 -6.43
C SER A 93 -7.92 2.67 -7.03
N VAL A 94 -6.73 2.09 -6.93
CA VAL A 94 -6.42 0.76 -7.46
C VAL A 94 -5.70 -0.06 -6.40
N ASP A 95 -5.77 -1.38 -6.56
CA ASP A 95 -4.85 -2.28 -5.89
C ASP A 95 -3.42 -2.02 -6.39
N PHE A 96 -2.41 -2.32 -5.58
CA PHE A 96 -1.01 -2.05 -5.93
C PHE A 96 -0.07 -2.93 -5.10
N THR A 97 1.20 -2.99 -5.47
CA THR A 97 2.24 -3.64 -4.66
C THR A 97 3.37 -2.67 -4.35
N VAL A 98 4.24 -3.03 -3.41
CA VAL A 98 5.53 -2.34 -3.22
C VAL A 98 6.59 -3.07 -4.03
N CYS A 99 7.35 -2.32 -4.83
CA CYS A 99 8.44 -2.88 -5.62
C CYS A 99 9.63 -3.22 -4.73
N GLY A 100 10.11 -4.47 -4.74
CA GLY A 100 11.26 -4.90 -3.94
C GLY A 100 12.60 -4.27 -4.34
N GLU A 101 12.71 -3.67 -5.52
CA GLU A 101 13.96 -3.04 -5.99
C GLU A 101 14.00 -1.54 -5.66
N CYS A 102 12.98 -0.78 -6.07
CA CYS A 102 12.96 0.67 -5.89
C CYS A 102 12.16 1.13 -4.67
N HIS A 103 11.54 0.21 -3.92
CA HIS A 103 10.69 0.48 -2.76
C HIS A 103 9.60 1.54 -3.04
N ALA A 104 9.18 1.67 -4.30
CA ALA A 104 8.09 2.54 -4.70
C ALA A 104 6.83 1.72 -4.97
N ILE A 105 5.67 2.38 -4.96
CA ILE A 105 4.42 1.75 -5.36
C ILE A 105 4.51 1.30 -6.83
N ARG A 106 4.22 0.03 -7.05
CA ARG A 106 4.05 -0.61 -8.35
C ARG A 106 2.57 -0.69 -8.68
N CYS A 107 2.19 -0.02 -9.75
CA CYS A 107 0.82 -0.04 -10.25
C CYS A 107 0.43 -1.44 -10.77
N THR A 108 -0.87 -1.71 -10.88
CA THR A 108 -1.39 -2.93 -11.54
C THR A 108 -0.92 -3.10 -12.98
N CYS A 109 -0.58 -2.02 -13.69
CA CYS A 109 0.03 -2.09 -15.02
C CYS A 109 1.54 -2.43 -14.99
N GLY A 110 2.09 -2.76 -13.81
CA GLY A 110 3.49 -3.15 -13.62
C GLY A 110 4.47 -1.98 -13.45
N THR A 111 4.05 -0.74 -13.72
CA THR A 111 4.91 0.45 -13.67
C THR A 111 5.24 0.86 -12.24
N CYS A 112 6.52 1.13 -11.98
CA CYS A 112 7.06 1.71 -10.75
C CYS A 112 8.25 2.63 -11.09
N GLY A 113 9.00 3.10 -10.07
CA GLY A 113 10.18 3.94 -10.24
C GLY A 113 11.30 3.31 -11.10
N CYS A 114 11.45 1.98 -11.11
CA CYS A 114 12.42 1.28 -11.98
C CYS A 114 12.13 1.54 -13.47
N ALA A 115 10.85 1.47 -13.87
CA ALA A 115 10.44 1.63 -15.25
C ALA A 115 10.59 3.09 -15.74
N SER A 116 10.30 4.08 -14.88
CA SER A 116 10.49 5.50 -15.19
C SER A 116 11.98 5.90 -15.27
N SER A 117 12.86 5.23 -14.51
CA SER A 117 14.33 5.46 -14.53
C SER A 117 14.98 5.02 -15.85
N SER A 118 14.52 3.91 -16.45
CA SER A 118 15.10 3.38 -17.70
C SER A 118 15.00 4.34 -18.89
N ARG A 119 13.93 5.16 -18.97
CA ARG A 119 13.76 6.12 -20.07
C ARG A 119 14.61 7.38 -19.93
N ARG A 120 15.10 7.71 -18.73
CA ARG A 120 15.93 8.90 -18.51
C ARG A 120 17.39 8.71 -18.92
N ARG A 121 17.90 7.48 -19.06
CA ARG A 121 19.29 7.21 -19.46
C ARG A 121 19.52 7.11 -20.97
N LYS A 122 18.57 7.58 -21.80
CA LYS A 122 18.74 7.66 -23.26
C LYS A 122 18.72 9.09 -23.82
N ALA A 123 18.86 10.10 -22.96
CA ALA A 123 19.00 11.48 -23.36
C ALA A 123 19.94 12.21 -22.40
N ALA A 124 21.25 12.02 -22.60
CA ALA A 124 22.35 12.95 -22.32
C ALA A 124 23.66 12.25 -22.69
#